data_AF-A0A5R9BZ49-F1
#
_entry.id   AF-A0A5R9BZ49-F1
#
_cell.length_a   1.000
_cell.length_b   1.000
_cell.length_c   1.000
_cell.angle_alpha   90.00
_cell.angle_beta   90.00
_cell.angle_gamma   90.00
#
_symmetry.space_group_name_H-M   'P 1'
#
loop_
_entity.id
_entity.type
_entity.pdbx_description
1 polymer ?
#
loop_
_entity_poly.entity_id
_entity_poly.type
_entity_poly.pdbx_seq_one_letter_code
_entity_poly.pdbx_strand_id
1 'polypeptide(L)' 'MKQLDLEFTNANGKIQHFKAQYVKQNLDEATVRQVMEKISASNLFQKEEGNLYATPKSAQYVETIHEPIFSDEQK' A
#
# COMPACT_ATOMS: atom_id res chain seq x y z
N MET A 1 -8.43 1.44 -12.35
CA MET A 1 -8.44 0.05 -11.83
C MET A 1 -8.48 0.08 -10.31
N LYS A 2 -9.12 -0.90 -9.65
CA LYS A 2 -9.08 -1.04 -8.18
C LYS A 2 -7.69 -1.48 -7.73
N GLN A 3 -7.11 -0.75 -6.79
CA GLN A 3 -5.86 -1.10 -6.11
C GLN A 3 -6.14 -1.36 -4.63
N LEU A 4 -5.39 -2.26 -4.00
CA LEU A 4 -5.39 -2.39 -2.54
C LEU A 4 -4.31 -1.47 -1.98
N ASP A 5 -4.74 -0.50 -1.20
CA ASP A 5 -3.87 0.40 -0.46
C ASP A 5 -3.75 -0.09 0.98
N LEU A 6 -2.52 -0.42 1.39
CA LEU A 6 -2.18 -0.87 2.73
C LEU A 6 -1.38 0.25 3.40
N GLU A 7 -1.93 0.80 4.47
CA GLU A 7 -1.30 1.87 5.22
C GLU A 7 -0.49 1.33 6.39
N PHE A 8 0.73 1.82 6.53
CA PHE A 8 1.63 1.54 7.64
C PHE A 8 2.12 2.85 8.26
N THR A 9 2.68 2.74 9.46
CA THR A 9 3.58 3.77 10.01
C THR A 9 5.00 3.21 10.04
N ASN A 10 5.96 4.02 9.62
CA ASN A 10 7.38 3.68 9.74
C ASN A 10 7.87 3.86 11.19
N ALA A 11 9.13 3.51 11.45
CA ALA A 11 9.74 3.63 12.78
C ALA A 11 9.66 5.06 13.40
N ASN A 12 9.54 6.09 12.57
CA ASN A 12 9.44 7.50 12.98
C ASN A 12 7.99 8.00 13.07
N GLY A 13 6.99 7.12 12.93
CA GLY A 13 5.58 7.47 12.98
C GLY A 13 5.04 8.14 11.70
N LYS A 14 5.82 8.21 10.62
CA LYS A 14 5.35 8.74 9.32
C LYS A 14 4.52 7.67 8.61
N ILE A 15 3.41 8.10 8.01
CA ILE A 15 2.52 7.23 7.23
C ILE A 15 3.23 6.80 5.94
N GLN A 16 3.12 5.51 5.60
CA GLN A 16 3.63 4.89 4.38
C GLN A 16 2.55 4.04 3.73
N HIS A 17 2.39 4.15 2.42
CA HIS A 17 1.40 3.41 1.65
C HIS A 17 2.07 2.33 0.82
N PHE A 18 1.60 1.09 0.94
CA PHE A 18 1.94 -0.01 0.06
C PHE A 18 0.75 -0.28 -0.87
N LYS A 19 0.91 0.06 -2.16
CA LYS A 19 -0.15 -0.03 -3.16
C LYS A 19 0.06 -1.27 -4.03
N ALA A 20 -0.84 -2.24 -3.88
CA ALA A 20 -0.85 -3.45 -4.69
C ALA A 20 -1.87 -3.33 -5.83
N GLN A 21 -1.40 -3.43 -7.07
CA GLN A 21 -2.24 -3.54 -8.25
C GLN A 21 -2.64 -5.01 -8.49
N TYR A 22 -3.71 -5.24 -9.26
CA TYR A 22 -4.17 -6.58 -9.67
C TYR A 22 -4.53 -7.52 -8.51
N VAL A 23 -4.93 -6.96 -7.37
CA VAL A 23 -5.40 -7.74 -6.22
C VAL A 23 -6.75 -8.39 -6.50
N LYS A 24 -6.96 -9.58 -5.93
CA LYS A 24 -8.29 -10.16 -5.84
C LYS A 24 -9.21 -9.18 -5.10
N GLN A 25 -10.43 -9.03 -5.62
CA GLN A 25 -11.48 -8.29 -4.94
C GLN A 25 -12.11 -9.18 -3.86
N ASN A 26 -12.66 -8.56 -2.82
CA ASN A 26 -13.30 -9.23 -1.68
C ASN A 26 -12.33 -10.06 -0.81
N LEU A 27 -11.13 -9.54 -0.57
CA LEU A 27 -10.25 -10.07 0.48
C LEU A 27 -10.88 -9.80 1.85
N ASP A 28 -10.79 -10.78 2.73
CA ASP A 28 -11.28 -10.66 4.11
C ASP A 28 -10.27 -9.91 4.99
N GLU A 29 -10.78 -9.25 6.04
CA GLU A 29 -9.98 -8.46 6.98
C GLU A 29 -8.83 -9.28 7.61
N ALA A 30 -9.11 -10.51 8.02
CA ALA A 30 -8.15 -11.35 8.73
C ALA A 30 -6.95 -11.70 7.83
N THR A 31 -7.21 -12.11 6.59
CA THR A 31 -6.16 -12.38 5.60
C THR A 31 -5.31 -11.14 5.33
N VAL A 32 -5.95 -9.98 5.11
CA VAL A 32 -5.21 -8.75 4.80
C VAL A 32 -4.36 -8.30 6.00
N ARG A 33 -4.92 -8.32 7.21
CA ARG A 33 -4.17 -7.97 8.43
C ARG A 33 -2.99 -8.91 8.66
N GLN A 34 -3.19 -10.22 8.49
CA GLN A 34 -2.11 -11.19 8.64
C GLN A 34 -0.97 -10.97 7.63
N VAL A 35 -1.30 -10.59 6.39
CA VAL A 35 -0.29 -10.23 5.40
C VAL A 35 0.46 -8.96 5.80
N MET A 36 -0.23 -7.93 6.27
CA MET A 36 0.41 -6.69 6.75
C MET A 36 1.34 -6.97 7.93
N GLU A 37 0.93 -7.80 8.90
CA GLU A 37 1.79 -8.21 10.02
C GLU A 37 3.04 -8.96 9.55
N LYS A 38 2.89 -9.87 8.55
CA LYS A 38 4.03 -10.55 7.94
C LYS A 38 4.97 -9.57 7.25
N ILE A 39 4.45 -8.56 6.55
CA ILE A 39 5.27 -7.51 5.91
C ILE A 39 6.07 -6.76 6.98
N SER A 40 5.42 -6.34 8.07
CA SER A 40 6.10 -5.66 9.17
C SER A 40 7.16 -6.52 9.85
N ALA A 41 6.86 -7.79 10.11
CA ALA A 41 7.80 -8.73 10.73
C ALA A 41 8.96 -9.12 9.81
N SER A 42 8.76 -9.08 8.49
CA SER A 42 9.77 -9.48 7.51
C SER A 42 11.01 -8.58 7.53
N ASN A 43 10.87 -7.32 7.98
CA ASN A 43 11.93 -6.32 7.97
C ASN A 43 12.63 -6.18 6.60
N LEU A 44 11.96 -6.57 5.50
CA LEU A 44 12.49 -6.54 4.14
C LEU A 44 12.64 -5.12 3.59
N PHE A 45 11.90 -4.17 4.15
CA PHE A 45 11.81 -2.80 3.65
C PHE A 45 12.44 -1.85 4.66
N GLN A 46 13.77 -1.71 4.59
CA GLN A 46 14.54 -0.80 5.44
C GLN A 46 15.12 0.34 4.61
N LYS A 47 15.11 1.54 5.20
CA LYS A 47 15.91 2.70 4.79
C LYS A 47 16.86 3.06 5.93
N GLU A 48 17.71 4.06 5.71
CA GLU A 48 18.60 4.61 6.75
C GLU A 48 17.82 4.98 8.03
N GLU A 49 16.57 5.41 7.88
CA GLU A 49 15.66 5.79 8.98
C GLU A 49 14.93 4.61 9.65
N GLY A 50 15.19 3.36 9.24
CA GLY A 50 14.58 2.14 9.80
C GLY A 50 13.51 1.50 8.90
N ASN A 51 12.66 0.66 9.51
CA ASN A 51 11.63 -0.10 8.79
C ASN A 51 10.53 0.84 8.25
N LEU A 52 10.32 0.80 6.93
CA LEU A 52 9.31 1.57 6.21
C LEU A 52 7.88 1.14 6.58
N TYR A 53 7.66 -0.15 6.78
CA TYR A 53 6.33 -0.73 7.00
C TYR A 53 6.26 -1.34 8.40
N ALA A 54 6.55 -0.56 9.43
CA ALA A 54 6.74 -1.07 10.79
C ALA A 54 5.44 -1.45 11.51
N THR A 55 4.39 -0.63 11.42
CA THR A 55 3.09 -0.90 12.09
C THR A 55 1.93 -0.80 11.11
N PRO A 56 1.15 -1.86 10.90
CA PRO A 56 -0.08 -1.82 10.10
C PRO A 56 -1.10 -0.83 10.67
N LYS A 57 -1.76 -0.04 9.82
CA LYS A 57 -2.78 0.94 10.22
C LYS A 57 -4.14 0.69 9.59
N SER A 58 -4.19 0.54 8.28
CA SER A 58 -5.45 0.36 7.56
C SER A 58 -5.23 -0.39 6.24
N ALA A 59 -6.32 -0.93 5.68
CA ALA A 59 -6.33 -1.51 4.36
C ALA A 59 -7.63 -1.14 3.66
N GLN A 60 -7.55 -0.65 2.43
CA GLN A 60 -8.71 -0.21 1.67
C GLN A 60 -8.53 -0.42 0.18
N TYR A 61 -9.65 -0.65 -0.52
CA TYR A 61 -9.67 -0.62 -1.97
C TYR A 61 -9.82 0.81 -2.46
N VAL A 62 -8.92 1.25 -3.33
CA VAL A 62 -8.93 2.59 -3.93
C VAL A 62 -9.15 2.47 -5.43
N GLU A 63 -10.01 3.31 -5.99
CA GLU A 63 -10.14 3.50 -7.44
C GLU A 63 -9.53 4.84 -7.83
N THR A 64 -8.60 4.81 -8.79
CA THR A 64 -8.06 6.03 -9.39
C THR A 64 -8.71 6.23 -10.74
N ILE A 65 -9.36 7.38 -10.90
CA ILE A 65 -9.96 7.85 -12.14
C ILE A 65 -9.00 8.89 -12.73
N HIS A 66 -8.55 8.65 -13.96
CA HIS A 66 -7.73 9.60 -14.70
C HIS A 66 -8.62 10.29 -15.73
N GLU A 67 -8.85 11.59 -15.55
CA GLU A 67 -9.57 12.45 -16.49
C GLU A 67 -8.55 13.40 -17.14
N PRO A 68 -7.87 12.98 -18.21
CA PRO A 68 -6.88 13.82 -18.86
C PRO A 68 -7.56 15.02 -19.52
N ILE A 69 -7.10 16.22 -19.18
CA ILE A 69 -7.60 17.48 -19.77
C ILE A 69 -6.91 17.74 -21.11
N PHE A 70 -5.68 17.25 -21.29
CA PHE A 70 -4.91 17.33 -22.53
C PHE A 70 -3.77 16.28 -22.50
N SER A 71 -3.34 15.78 -23.66
CA SER A 71 -2.18 14.88 -23.79
C SER A 71 -1.40 15.20 -25.06
N ASP A 72 -0.12 15.53 -24.94
CA ASP A 72 0.80 15.82 -26.06
C ASP A 72 1.56 14.57 -26.55
N GLU A 73 1.17 13.36 -26.12
CA GLU A 73 1.85 12.13 -26.52
C GLU A 73 1.76 11.92 -28.04
N GLN A 74 2.83 12.29 -28.75
CA GLN A 74 3.10 11.85 -30.12
C GLN A 74 3.49 10.37 -30.08
N LYS A 75 2.73 9.59 -30.83
CA LYS A 75 2.82 8.13 -30.95
C LYS A 75 4.16 7.65 -31.51
#